data_AF-A0A202DVJ8-F1
#
_entry.id   AF-A0A202DVJ8-F1
#
_cell.length_a   1.000
_cell.length_b   1.000
_cell.length_c   1.000
_cell.angle_alpha   90.00
_cell.angle_beta   90.00
_cell.angle_gamma   90.00
#
_symmetry.space_group_name_H-M   'P 1'
#
loop_
_entity.id
_entity.type
_entity.pdbx_description
1 polymer ?
#
loop_
_entity_poly.entity_id
_entity_poly.type
_entity_poly.pdbx_seq_one_letter_code
_entity_poly.pdbx_strand_id
1 'polypeptide(L)'
;AVAAEMSMEELHEQRVDFVGKVQRAVTEDLLKNGLELETVSLTGLDQTSKEFFNPDNAFDAQGLTRLTEEVEERRKQRNDIEQDTEVSIRTKDLEAEKMKLQIARDEEYARLAQEEEIELKRAAQATKIAQERALKAQESRQAEIVAEKEVHTSQIGAERAVEEERIEMEREIKERDIAKERIVETAEVERRKTVELAEQDKAIAIAERSKAQSESEAEADKARSLAVKAQEQVVTVRETEKAEREKQIELIEAAKAAEREAIRITVAAEADKKAAHDKAEAVRQVAQGDSDAEKLRAEAADVRYAVEAEGTRKQHEADNLLSTEQIAMQVKLAIINNLSAIVEQAVKPIENIDGIKIVQVDGLNGFAGGANGGIVNGGSGSGRSGNLAEEVVSSALKYRAQAPLLDSLMKEVGISGDSLSGLTGALSSQIETLGDGENGSTNGRGFHKDPLVSEEKKTDVEGADKK
;
A
#
# COMPACT_ATOMS: atom_id res chain seq x y z
N ALA A 1 -166.60 -6.18 84.26
CA ALA A 1 -167.11 -6.91 83.07
C ALA A 1 -166.43 -6.34 81.83
N VAL A 2 -167.09 -5.49 81.04
CA VAL A 2 -166.66 -4.99 79.70
C VAL A 2 -165.15 -4.77 79.51
N ALA A 3 -164.46 -4.07 80.43
CA ALA A 3 -163.03 -3.76 80.30
C ALA A 3 -162.07 -4.98 80.37
N ALA A 4 -162.56 -6.14 80.80
CA ALA A 4 -161.77 -7.38 80.88
C ALA A 4 -161.92 -8.28 79.65
N GLU A 5 -162.73 -7.88 78.66
CA GLU A 5 -163.00 -8.62 77.41
C GLU A 5 -162.11 -8.18 76.24
N MET A 6 -161.26 -7.16 76.43
CA MET A 6 -160.48 -6.49 75.39
C MET A 6 -159.05 -6.23 75.88
N SER A 7 -158.07 -6.32 74.99
CA SER A 7 -156.67 -6.03 75.29
C SER A 7 -156.40 -4.52 75.43
N MET A 8 -155.23 -4.15 75.97
CA MET A 8 -154.84 -2.74 76.14
C MET A 8 -154.75 -1.97 74.82
N GLU A 9 -154.40 -2.66 73.73
CA GLU A 9 -154.31 -2.08 72.38
C GLU A 9 -155.72 -1.88 71.79
N GLU A 10 -156.58 -2.91 71.86
CA GLU A 10 -157.99 -2.82 71.44
C GLU A 10 -158.79 -1.77 72.25
N LEU A 11 -158.53 -1.61 73.55
CA LEU A 11 -159.12 -0.55 74.37
C LEU A 11 -158.64 0.86 73.99
N HIS A 12 -157.46 0.98 73.38
CA HIS A 12 -156.93 2.25 72.89
C HIS A 12 -157.48 2.59 71.48
N GLU A 13 -157.65 1.58 70.62
CA GLU A 13 -158.12 1.75 69.24
C GLU A 13 -159.66 1.77 69.14
N GLN A 14 -160.35 0.77 69.71
CA GLN A 14 -161.81 0.56 69.62
C GLN A 14 -162.59 1.27 70.75
N ARG A 15 -162.16 2.49 71.11
CA ARG A 15 -162.74 3.27 72.24
C ARG A 15 -164.26 3.47 72.12
N VAL A 16 -164.77 3.63 70.90
CA VAL A 16 -166.21 3.85 70.64
C VAL A 16 -167.04 2.61 71.00
N ASP A 17 -166.56 1.41 70.64
CA ASP A 17 -167.25 0.16 70.94
C ASP A 17 -167.21 -0.16 72.44
N PHE A 18 -166.09 0.14 73.11
CA PHE A 18 -166.00 0.05 74.56
C PHE A 18 -167.05 0.95 75.25
N VAL A 19 -167.12 2.23 74.88
CA VAL A 19 -168.10 3.19 75.40
C VAL A 19 -169.54 2.72 75.12
N GLY A 20 -169.82 2.24 73.91
CA GLY A 20 -171.14 1.73 73.52
C GLY A 20 -171.53 0.40 74.19
N LYS A 21 -170.57 -0.43 74.62
CA LYS A 21 -170.81 -1.58 75.52
C LYS A 21 -171.13 -1.11 76.94
N VAL A 22 -170.35 -0.16 77.48
CA VAL A 22 -170.55 0.38 78.85
C VAL A 22 -171.90 1.08 79.00
N GLN A 23 -172.31 1.91 78.04
CA GLN A 23 -173.62 2.58 78.07
C GLN A 23 -174.76 1.56 78.22
N ARG A 24 -174.83 0.56 77.33
CA ARG A 24 -175.85 -0.50 77.36
C ARG A 24 -175.89 -1.27 78.68
N ALA A 25 -174.73 -1.55 79.28
CA ALA A 25 -174.64 -2.28 80.54
C ALA A 25 -175.17 -1.48 81.75
N VAL A 26 -175.10 -0.14 81.72
CA VAL A 26 -175.50 0.73 82.85
C VAL A 26 -176.92 1.29 82.68
N THR A 27 -177.40 1.46 81.44
CA THR A 27 -178.75 1.96 81.15
C THR A 27 -179.87 1.14 81.82
N GLU A 28 -179.74 -0.19 81.87
CA GLU A 28 -180.80 -1.04 82.46
C GLU A 28 -181.01 -0.76 83.96
N ASP A 29 -179.93 -0.52 84.71
CA ASP A 29 -180.00 -0.26 86.16
C ASP A 29 -180.32 1.20 86.49
N LEU A 30 -179.95 2.16 85.64
CA LEU A 30 -180.36 3.56 85.82
C LEU A 30 -181.85 3.76 85.56
N LEU A 31 -182.42 3.12 84.53
CA LEU A 31 -183.86 3.20 84.23
C LEU A 31 -184.72 2.68 85.38
N LYS A 32 -184.30 1.60 86.07
CA LYS A 32 -184.98 1.07 87.27
C LYS A 32 -185.04 2.09 88.42
N ASN A 33 -184.08 3.02 88.46
CA ASN A 33 -183.98 4.08 89.46
C ASN A 33 -184.54 5.44 88.97
N GLY A 34 -185.16 5.48 87.78
CA GLY A 34 -185.74 6.71 87.21
C GLY A 34 -184.70 7.71 86.69
N LEU A 35 -183.50 7.26 86.36
CA LEU A 35 -182.42 8.07 85.80
C LEU A 35 -182.16 7.69 84.34
N GLU A 36 -182.00 8.69 83.47
CA GLU A 36 -181.58 8.50 82.08
C GLU A 36 -180.09 8.85 81.93
N LEU A 37 -179.39 8.12 81.06
CA LEU A 37 -177.97 8.36 80.77
C LEU A 37 -177.83 8.97 79.37
N GLU A 38 -177.51 10.26 79.32
CA GLU A 38 -177.40 11.05 78.09
C GLU A 38 -176.16 10.69 77.26
N THR A 39 -174.96 10.74 77.84
CA THR A 39 -173.70 10.34 77.18
C THR A 39 -172.71 9.69 78.13
N VAL A 40 -171.84 8.81 77.59
CA VAL A 40 -170.62 8.32 78.25
C VAL A 40 -169.42 8.77 77.40
N SER A 41 -168.32 9.16 78.03
CA SER A 41 -167.04 9.41 77.36
C SER A 41 -165.87 8.84 78.17
N LEU A 42 -164.81 8.41 77.49
CA LEU A 42 -163.60 7.86 78.09
C LEU A 42 -162.51 8.94 78.15
N THR A 43 -162.29 9.54 79.32
CA THR A 43 -161.36 10.67 79.51
C THR A 43 -159.89 10.29 79.29
N GLY A 44 -159.49 9.08 79.70
CA GLY A 44 -158.12 8.59 79.64
C GLY A 44 -158.06 7.07 79.85
N LEU A 45 -156.95 6.46 79.47
CA LEU A 45 -156.66 5.05 79.66
C LEU A 45 -155.15 4.90 79.88
N ASP A 46 -154.75 4.83 81.14
CA ASP A 46 -153.37 4.63 81.58
C ASP A 46 -153.27 3.33 82.38
N GLN A 47 -152.13 2.66 82.31
CA GLN A 47 -151.85 1.54 83.20
C GLN A 47 -151.63 2.07 84.62
N THR A 48 -152.25 1.43 85.61
CA THR A 48 -152.01 1.74 87.03
C THR A 48 -150.52 1.62 87.35
N SER A 49 -149.95 2.61 88.05
CA SER A 49 -148.52 2.59 88.42
C SER A 49 -148.18 1.40 89.33
N LYS A 50 -146.95 0.88 89.19
CA LYS A 50 -146.44 -0.30 89.91
C LYS A 50 -146.63 -0.25 91.43
N GLU A 51 -146.64 0.95 92.00
CA GLU A 51 -146.79 1.25 93.44
C GLU A 51 -148.19 0.92 94.01
N PHE A 52 -149.23 0.80 93.18
CA PHE A 52 -150.60 0.52 93.62
C PHE A 52 -150.99 -0.97 93.53
N PHE A 53 -150.12 -1.84 93.01
CA PHE A 53 -150.34 -3.30 92.99
C PHE A 53 -149.93 -3.90 94.34
N ASN A 54 -150.81 -4.66 94.99
CA ASN A 54 -150.47 -5.30 96.26
C ASN A 54 -149.77 -6.65 96.02
N PRO A 55 -148.48 -6.84 96.40
CA PRO A 55 -147.79 -8.12 96.21
C PRO A 55 -148.41 -9.28 97.01
N ASP A 56 -149.16 -9.01 98.08
CA ASP A 56 -149.86 -10.03 98.87
C ASP A 56 -151.20 -10.47 98.24
N ASN A 57 -151.66 -9.80 97.17
CA ASN A 57 -152.83 -10.19 96.39
C ASN A 57 -152.41 -11.06 95.20
N ALA A 58 -152.91 -12.31 95.15
CA ALA A 58 -152.56 -13.27 94.10
C ALA A 58 -152.85 -12.79 92.66
N PHE A 59 -153.88 -11.94 92.46
CA PHE A 59 -154.19 -11.38 91.15
C PHE A 59 -153.18 -10.30 90.73
N ASP A 60 -152.91 -9.36 91.65
CA ASP A 60 -151.97 -8.25 91.43
C ASP A 60 -150.55 -8.77 91.24
N ALA A 61 -150.13 -9.75 92.05
CA ALA A 61 -148.84 -10.41 91.93
C ALA A 61 -148.65 -11.07 90.55
N GLN A 62 -149.66 -11.75 90.01
CA GLN A 62 -149.58 -12.33 88.66
C GLN A 62 -149.46 -11.26 87.56
N GLY A 63 -150.18 -10.14 87.70
CA GLY A 63 -150.04 -8.99 86.81
C GLY A 63 -148.65 -8.35 86.88
N LEU A 64 -148.13 -8.19 88.10
CA LEU A 64 -146.82 -7.63 88.41
C LEU A 64 -145.67 -8.47 87.82
N THR A 65 -145.80 -9.80 87.89
CA THR A 65 -144.85 -10.74 87.29
C THR A 65 -144.82 -10.57 85.77
N ARG A 66 -145.97 -10.70 85.09
CA ARG A 66 -146.06 -10.55 83.62
C ARG A 66 -145.56 -9.20 83.12
N LEU A 67 -145.90 -8.12 83.81
CA LEU A 67 -145.41 -6.77 83.48
C LEU A 67 -143.89 -6.68 83.63
N THR A 68 -143.31 -7.33 84.65
CA THR A 68 -141.85 -7.33 84.84
C THR A 68 -141.15 -8.24 83.82
N GLU A 69 -141.76 -9.37 83.45
CA GLU A 69 -141.30 -10.24 82.36
C GLU A 69 -141.26 -9.50 81.02
N GLU A 70 -142.36 -8.85 80.60
CA GLU A 70 -142.36 -8.09 79.34
C GLU A 70 -141.38 -6.91 79.40
N VAL A 71 -141.35 -6.13 80.49
CA VAL A 71 -140.44 -4.97 80.58
C VAL A 71 -138.98 -5.38 80.48
N GLU A 72 -138.56 -6.46 81.15
CA GLU A 72 -137.17 -6.95 81.05
C GLU A 72 -136.90 -7.66 79.71
N GLU A 73 -137.88 -8.30 79.07
CA GLU A 73 -137.73 -8.80 77.69
C GLU A 73 -137.52 -7.64 76.71
N ARG A 74 -138.38 -6.61 76.73
CA ARG A 74 -138.24 -5.42 75.88
C ARG A 74 -136.93 -4.66 76.15
N ARG A 75 -136.48 -4.63 77.40
CA ARG A 75 -135.18 -4.06 77.81
C ARG A 75 -134.02 -4.86 77.24
N LYS A 76 -134.08 -6.19 77.30
CA LYS A 76 -133.08 -7.08 76.69
C LYS A 76 -133.07 -6.91 75.17
N GLN A 77 -134.22 -7.00 74.50
CA GLN A 77 -134.34 -6.78 73.05
C GLN A 77 -133.71 -5.44 72.63
N ARG A 78 -133.94 -4.36 73.39
CA ARG A 78 -133.30 -3.06 73.13
C ARG A 78 -131.78 -3.11 73.28
N ASN A 79 -131.27 -3.64 74.40
CA ASN A 79 -129.83 -3.78 74.63
C ASN A 79 -129.15 -4.61 73.55
N ASP A 80 -129.74 -5.74 73.17
CA ASP A 80 -129.20 -6.64 72.15
C ASP A 80 -129.12 -5.92 70.79
N ILE A 81 -130.18 -5.17 70.41
CA ILE A 81 -130.17 -4.31 69.21
C ILE A 81 -129.11 -3.20 69.29
N GLU A 82 -128.96 -2.53 70.44
CA GLU A 82 -127.95 -1.47 70.66
C GLU A 82 -126.52 -2.03 70.51
N GLN A 83 -126.24 -3.20 71.10
CA GLN A 83 -124.93 -3.86 71.01
C GLN A 83 -124.63 -4.41 69.61
N ASP A 84 -125.58 -5.11 68.97
CA ASP A 84 -125.43 -5.61 67.60
C ASP A 84 -125.25 -4.45 66.61
N THR A 85 -125.90 -3.31 66.86
CA THR A 85 -125.74 -2.09 66.06
C THR A 85 -124.35 -1.48 66.26
N GLU A 86 -123.83 -1.36 67.50
CA GLU A 86 -122.46 -0.87 67.70
C GLU A 86 -121.45 -1.81 67.03
N VAL A 87 -121.53 -3.13 67.22
CA VAL A 87 -120.63 -4.09 66.57
C VAL A 87 -120.73 -4.00 65.04
N SER A 88 -121.93 -3.84 64.48
CA SER A 88 -122.17 -3.65 63.04
C SER A 88 -121.63 -2.33 62.48
N ILE A 89 -121.56 -1.29 63.30
CA ILE A 89 -120.91 -0.01 62.94
C ILE A 89 -119.40 -0.18 62.99
N ARG A 90 -118.85 -0.66 64.11
CA ARG A 90 -117.39 -0.85 64.31
C ARG A 90 -116.74 -1.75 63.26
N THR A 91 -117.43 -2.81 62.84
CA THR A 91 -116.97 -3.71 61.77
C THR A 91 -116.95 -3.02 60.41
N LYS A 92 -118.01 -2.28 60.06
CA LYS A 92 -118.06 -1.47 58.82
C LYS A 92 -117.03 -0.34 58.81
N ASP A 93 -116.79 0.33 59.93
CA ASP A 93 -115.76 1.37 60.06
C ASP A 93 -114.37 0.77 59.82
N LEU A 94 -114.07 -0.39 60.43
CA LEU A 94 -112.82 -1.11 60.25
C LEU A 94 -112.63 -1.61 58.80
N GLU A 95 -113.70 -2.08 58.15
CA GLU A 95 -113.67 -2.45 56.73
C GLU A 95 -113.47 -1.25 55.82
N ALA A 96 -114.17 -0.14 56.08
CA ALA A 96 -114.00 1.11 55.33
C ALA A 96 -112.61 1.72 55.52
N GLU A 97 -112.01 1.61 56.70
CA GLU A 97 -110.62 2.02 56.95
C GLU A 97 -109.62 1.13 56.18
N LYS A 98 -109.78 -0.20 56.22
CA LYS A 98 -108.98 -1.12 55.39
C LYS A 98 -109.09 -0.81 53.90
N MET A 99 -110.30 -0.55 53.40
CA MET A 99 -110.51 -0.16 52.00
C MET A 99 -109.85 1.18 51.67
N LYS A 100 -109.96 2.20 52.53
CA LYS A 100 -109.27 3.50 52.36
C LYS A 100 -107.76 3.34 52.32
N LEU A 101 -107.18 2.55 53.23
CA LEU A 101 -105.75 2.28 53.28
C LEU A 101 -105.27 1.48 52.05
N GLN A 102 -106.07 0.54 51.55
CA GLN A 102 -105.78 -0.15 50.30
C GLN A 102 -105.86 0.82 49.10
N ILE A 103 -106.91 1.63 48.99
CA ILE A 103 -107.07 2.61 47.91
C ILE A 103 -105.89 3.58 47.90
N ALA A 104 -105.54 4.20 49.04
CA ALA A 104 -104.41 5.13 49.13
C ALA A 104 -103.06 4.48 48.76
N ARG A 105 -102.85 3.21 49.12
CA ARG A 105 -101.67 2.43 48.71
C ARG A 105 -101.66 2.17 47.20
N ASP A 106 -102.79 1.79 46.63
CA ASP A 106 -102.93 1.44 45.21
C ASP A 106 -102.90 2.71 44.32
N GLU A 107 -103.35 3.86 44.84
CA GLU A 107 -103.19 5.21 44.26
C GLU A 107 -101.71 5.63 44.23
N GLU A 108 -100.96 5.52 45.33
CA GLU A 108 -99.54 5.85 45.35
C GLU A 108 -98.72 4.88 44.48
N TYR A 109 -99.06 3.59 44.40
CA TYR A 109 -98.45 2.67 43.42
C TYR A 109 -98.75 3.08 41.97
N ALA A 110 -99.99 3.45 41.64
CA ALA A 110 -100.35 3.92 40.30
C ALA A 110 -99.61 5.22 39.94
N ARG A 111 -99.46 6.14 40.90
CA ARG A 111 -98.72 7.39 40.76
C ARG A 111 -97.24 7.16 40.53
N LEU A 112 -96.59 6.32 41.34
CA LEU A 112 -95.18 5.96 41.17
C LEU A 112 -94.93 5.27 39.82
N ALA A 113 -95.79 4.32 39.43
CA ALA A 113 -95.68 3.67 38.12
C ALA A 113 -95.86 4.66 36.95
N GLN A 114 -96.74 5.66 37.09
CA GLN A 114 -96.89 6.73 36.10
C GLN A 114 -95.65 7.64 36.04
N GLU A 115 -95.05 7.98 37.19
CA GLU A 115 -93.83 8.79 37.25
C GLU A 115 -92.62 8.04 36.67
N GLU A 116 -92.46 6.75 36.98
CA GLU A 116 -91.48 5.87 36.35
C GLU A 116 -91.68 5.76 34.83
N GLU A 117 -92.92 5.58 34.35
CA GLU A 117 -93.19 5.50 32.91
C GLU A 117 -92.87 6.84 32.20
N ILE A 118 -93.17 7.98 32.85
CA ILE A 118 -92.84 9.31 32.34
C ILE A 118 -91.32 9.53 32.29
N GLU A 119 -90.57 9.16 33.32
CA GLU A 119 -89.11 9.29 33.34
C GLU A 119 -88.42 8.33 32.38
N LEU A 120 -88.89 7.09 32.25
CA LEU A 120 -88.39 6.15 31.23
C LEU A 120 -88.63 6.68 29.81
N LYS A 121 -89.81 7.27 29.53
CA LYS A 121 -90.12 7.92 28.25
C LYS A 121 -89.25 9.16 28.02
N ARG A 122 -89.05 10.01 29.04
CA ARG A 122 -88.17 11.19 28.98
C ARG A 122 -86.72 10.80 28.71
N ALA A 123 -86.19 9.81 29.42
CA ALA A 123 -84.84 9.28 29.22
C ALA A 123 -84.66 8.71 27.82
N ALA A 124 -85.58 7.84 27.36
CA ALA A 124 -85.53 7.27 26.01
C ALA A 124 -85.62 8.35 24.91
N GLN A 125 -86.48 9.36 25.09
CA GLN A 125 -86.59 10.50 24.17
C GLN A 125 -85.33 11.36 24.18
N ALA A 126 -84.72 11.62 25.35
CA ALA A 126 -83.47 12.36 25.49
C ALA A 126 -82.31 11.61 24.82
N THR A 127 -82.19 10.30 25.01
CA THR A 127 -81.21 9.45 24.31
C THR A 127 -81.42 9.50 22.79
N LYS A 128 -82.66 9.38 22.31
CA LYS A 128 -82.96 9.47 20.87
C LYS A 128 -82.57 10.85 20.30
N ILE A 129 -82.94 11.93 20.98
CA ILE A 129 -82.58 13.30 20.57
C ILE A 129 -81.05 13.51 20.59
N ALA A 130 -80.35 12.93 21.57
CA ALA A 130 -78.88 13.00 21.62
C ALA A 130 -78.22 12.23 20.46
N GLN A 131 -78.71 11.03 20.14
CA GLN A 131 -78.25 10.24 18.99
C GLN A 131 -78.54 10.96 17.66
N GLU A 132 -79.75 11.47 17.47
CA GLU A 132 -80.16 12.17 16.25
C GLU A 132 -79.38 13.48 16.06
N ARG A 133 -79.13 14.24 17.14
CA ARG A 133 -78.25 15.42 17.10
C ARG A 133 -76.79 15.06 16.81
N ALA A 134 -76.28 13.95 17.36
CA ALA A 134 -74.91 13.51 17.08
C ALA A 134 -74.75 13.09 15.61
N LEU A 135 -75.71 12.35 15.06
CA LEU A 135 -75.75 11.99 13.64
C LEU A 135 -75.85 13.22 12.74
N LYS A 136 -76.78 14.16 13.02
CA LYS A 136 -76.90 15.42 12.24
C LYS A 136 -75.65 16.30 12.34
N ALA A 137 -74.99 16.35 13.48
CA ALA A 137 -73.71 17.05 13.63
C ALA A 137 -72.56 16.36 12.87
N GLN A 138 -72.56 15.03 12.79
CA GLN A 138 -71.59 14.28 11.97
C GLN A 138 -71.86 14.48 10.47
N GLU A 139 -73.12 14.44 10.04
CA GLU A 139 -73.53 14.73 8.66
C GLU A 139 -73.13 16.16 8.25
N SER A 140 -73.42 17.16 9.09
CA SER A 140 -73.04 18.57 8.84
C SER A 140 -71.53 18.71 8.67
N ARG A 141 -70.73 18.21 9.64
CA ARG A 141 -69.27 18.22 9.56
C ARG A 141 -68.73 17.47 8.34
N GLN A 142 -69.36 16.36 7.95
CA GLN A 142 -68.95 15.60 6.78
C GLN A 142 -69.26 16.35 5.47
N ALA A 143 -70.35 17.10 5.41
CA ALA A 143 -70.67 17.99 4.29
C ALA A 143 -69.72 19.20 4.25
N GLU A 144 -69.44 19.84 5.39
CA GLU A 144 -68.46 20.92 5.56
C GLU A 144 -67.06 20.48 5.07
N ILE A 145 -66.58 19.32 5.53
CA ILE A 145 -65.28 18.75 5.13
C ILE A 145 -65.24 18.39 3.63
N VAL A 146 -66.36 17.99 3.03
CA VAL A 146 -66.42 17.71 1.57
C VAL A 146 -66.38 19.01 0.78
N ALA A 147 -67.18 20.02 1.15
CA ALA A 147 -67.19 21.31 0.51
C ALA A 147 -65.83 22.04 0.63
N GLU A 148 -65.20 21.99 1.81
CA GLU A 148 -63.86 22.53 2.04
C GLU A 148 -62.81 21.83 1.16
N LYS A 149 -62.87 20.49 1.05
CA LYS A 149 -62.00 19.73 0.14
C LYS A 149 -62.23 20.09 -1.32
N GLU A 150 -63.47 20.21 -1.78
CA GLU A 150 -63.77 20.61 -3.15
C GLU A 150 -63.21 22.01 -3.45
N VAL A 151 -63.46 23.00 -2.58
CA VAL A 151 -62.87 24.34 -2.69
C VAL A 151 -61.35 24.30 -2.72
N HIS A 152 -60.71 23.56 -1.82
CA HIS A 152 -59.24 23.45 -1.74
C HIS A 152 -58.63 22.72 -2.95
N THR A 153 -59.30 21.71 -3.50
CA THR A 153 -58.85 21.05 -4.74
C THR A 153 -59.02 21.95 -5.96
N SER A 154 -60.07 22.79 -6.00
CA SER A 154 -60.26 23.81 -7.03
C SER A 154 -59.19 24.90 -6.95
N GLN A 155 -58.85 25.36 -5.74
CA GLN A 155 -57.76 26.30 -5.49
C GLN A 155 -56.40 25.72 -5.94
N ILE A 156 -56.04 24.51 -5.52
CA ILE A 156 -54.82 23.82 -5.99
C ILE A 156 -54.82 23.66 -7.52
N GLY A 157 -55.97 23.37 -8.14
CA GLY A 157 -56.10 23.29 -9.59
C GLY A 157 -55.78 24.61 -10.28
N ALA A 158 -56.32 25.72 -9.77
CA ALA A 158 -56.05 27.06 -10.28
C ALA A 158 -54.59 27.50 -10.06
N GLU A 159 -54.03 27.28 -8.86
CA GLU A 159 -52.63 27.58 -8.55
C GLU A 159 -51.65 26.80 -9.45
N ARG A 160 -51.93 25.51 -9.69
CA ARG A 160 -51.13 24.70 -10.62
C ARG A 160 -51.23 25.19 -12.05
N ALA A 161 -52.42 25.52 -12.54
CA ALA A 161 -52.58 26.06 -13.88
C ALA A 161 -51.79 27.37 -14.07
N VAL A 162 -51.83 28.28 -13.08
CA VAL A 162 -51.08 29.54 -13.12
C VAL A 162 -49.56 29.31 -13.08
N GLU A 163 -49.07 28.37 -12.26
CA GLU A 163 -47.63 28.06 -12.22
C GLU A 163 -47.17 27.26 -13.44
N GLU A 164 -48.02 26.43 -14.04
CA GLU A 164 -47.77 25.75 -15.32
C GLU A 164 -47.67 26.77 -16.49
N GLU A 165 -48.61 27.71 -16.60
CA GLU A 165 -48.54 28.82 -17.56
C GLU A 165 -47.28 29.67 -17.36
N ARG A 166 -46.89 29.92 -16.11
CA ARG A 166 -45.68 30.68 -15.76
C ARG A 166 -44.40 29.93 -16.10
N ILE A 167 -44.32 28.62 -15.81
CA ILE A 167 -43.18 27.78 -16.17
C ILE A 167 -43.01 27.73 -17.70
N GLU A 168 -44.11 27.63 -18.46
CA GLU A 168 -44.04 27.63 -19.91
C GLU A 168 -43.62 29.00 -20.47
N MET A 169 -44.11 30.10 -19.88
CA MET A 169 -43.62 31.45 -20.20
C MET A 169 -42.12 31.62 -19.91
N GLU A 170 -41.62 31.09 -18.79
CA GLU A 170 -40.19 31.14 -18.44
C GLU A 170 -39.34 30.26 -19.38
N ARG A 171 -39.87 29.13 -19.85
CA ARG A 171 -39.26 28.30 -20.89
C ARG A 171 -39.18 29.05 -22.22
N GLU A 172 -40.29 29.62 -22.70
CA GLU A 172 -40.28 30.39 -23.95
C GLU A 172 -39.29 31.56 -23.92
N ILE A 173 -39.18 32.25 -22.79
CA ILE A 173 -38.20 33.34 -22.59
C ILE A 173 -36.77 32.78 -22.71
N LYS A 174 -36.46 31.69 -22.00
CA LYS A 174 -35.14 31.03 -22.06
C LYS A 174 -34.81 30.51 -23.46
N GLU A 175 -35.78 29.94 -24.18
CA GLU A 175 -35.56 29.50 -25.57
C GLU A 175 -35.29 30.68 -26.51
N ARG A 176 -36.00 31.81 -26.35
CA ARG A 176 -35.75 33.03 -27.13
C ARG A 176 -34.39 33.64 -26.81
N ASP A 177 -33.97 33.67 -25.54
CA ASP A 177 -32.64 34.14 -25.16
C ASP A 177 -31.52 33.20 -25.63
N ILE A 178 -31.67 31.87 -25.51
CA ILE A 178 -30.71 30.89 -26.06
C ILE A 178 -30.62 31.00 -27.60
N ALA A 179 -31.73 31.22 -28.30
CA ALA A 179 -31.72 31.43 -29.74
C ALA A 179 -30.98 32.72 -30.13
N LYS A 180 -31.22 33.81 -29.38
CA LYS A 180 -30.53 35.09 -29.52
C LYS A 180 -29.03 34.99 -29.22
N GLU A 181 -28.63 34.31 -28.15
CA GLU A 181 -27.22 34.06 -27.80
C GLU A 181 -26.52 33.27 -28.91
N ARG A 182 -27.14 32.20 -29.42
CA ARG A 182 -26.61 31.43 -30.57
C ARG A 182 -26.42 32.29 -31.82
N ILE A 183 -27.36 33.19 -32.12
CA ILE A 183 -27.24 34.13 -33.26
C ILE A 183 -26.08 35.12 -33.06
N VAL A 184 -25.87 35.61 -31.84
CA VAL A 184 -24.72 36.47 -31.51
C VAL A 184 -23.40 35.69 -31.61
N GLU A 185 -23.34 34.47 -31.07
CA GLU A 185 -22.15 33.63 -31.11
C GLU A 185 -21.77 33.24 -32.55
N THR A 186 -22.71 32.83 -33.40
CA THR A 186 -22.41 32.52 -34.81
C THR A 186 -21.92 33.76 -35.57
N ALA A 187 -22.55 34.92 -35.37
CA ALA A 187 -22.11 36.18 -35.96
C ALA A 187 -20.70 36.61 -35.47
N GLU A 188 -20.38 36.39 -34.20
CA GLU A 188 -19.03 36.59 -33.67
C GLU A 188 -18.00 35.62 -34.27
N VAL A 189 -18.35 34.35 -34.43
CA VAL A 189 -17.47 33.34 -35.03
C VAL A 189 -17.22 33.64 -36.51
N GLU A 190 -18.23 34.10 -37.26
CA GLU A 190 -18.06 34.56 -38.64
C GLU A 190 -17.21 35.85 -38.72
N ARG A 191 -17.42 36.79 -37.78
CA ARG A 191 -16.57 37.99 -37.66
C ARG A 191 -15.11 37.64 -37.34
N ARG A 192 -14.86 36.67 -36.45
CA ARG A 192 -13.50 36.21 -36.12
C ARG A 192 -12.84 35.53 -37.32
N LYS A 193 -13.54 34.60 -37.98
CA LYS A 193 -13.06 33.92 -39.21
C LYS A 193 -12.72 34.90 -40.33
N THR A 194 -13.56 35.91 -40.57
CA THR A 194 -13.32 36.89 -41.64
C THR A 194 -12.13 37.81 -41.35
N VAL A 195 -11.86 38.13 -40.08
CA VAL A 195 -10.63 38.84 -39.68
C VAL A 195 -9.41 37.92 -39.83
N GLU A 196 -9.48 36.69 -39.32
CA GLU A 196 -8.35 35.73 -39.36
C GLU A 196 -7.94 35.37 -40.80
N LEU A 197 -8.91 35.18 -41.70
CA LEU A 197 -8.65 34.97 -43.13
C LEU A 197 -7.97 36.20 -43.77
N ALA A 198 -8.42 37.42 -43.46
CA ALA A 198 -7.79 38.64 -43.97
C ALA A 198 -6.35 38.84 -43.43
N GLU A 199 -6.05 38.33 -42.23
CA GLU A 199 -4.67 38.29 -41.70
C GLU A 199 -3.81 37.21 -42.37
N GLN A 200 -4.38 36.04 -42.69
CA GLN A 200 -3.70 35.00 -43.47
C GLN A 200 -3.41 35.46 -44.91
N ASP A 201 -4.37 36.04 -45.62
CA ASP A 201 -4.19 36.59 -46.98
C ASP A 201 -3.10 37.67 -47.00
N LYS A 202 -3.06 38.53 -45.98
CA LYS A 202 -2.01 39.54 -45.78
C LYS A 202 -0.65 38.90 -45.54
N ALA A 203 -0.57 37.81 -44.76
CA ALA A 203 0.67 37.08 -44.53
C ALA A 203 1.19 36.39 -45.80
N ILE A 204 0.29 35.78 -46.59
CA ILE A 204 0.60 35.18 -47.90
C ILE A 204 1.16 36.24 -48.86
N ALA A 205 0.48 37.39 -49.00
CA ALA A 205 0.93 38.48 -49.86
C ALA A 205 2.31 39.05 -49.46
N ILE A 206 2.66 39.04 -48.16
CA ILE A 206 4.00 39.41 -47.67
C ILE A 206 5.03 38.32 -48.03
N ALA A 207 4.68 37.04 -47.88
CA ALA A 207 5.57 35.92 -48.21
C ALA A 207 5.88 35.83 -49.71
N GLU A 208 4.88 36.00 -50.58
CA GLU A 208 5.07 36.04 -52.04
C GLU A 208 5.96 37.21 -52.46
N ARG A 209 5.75 38.39 -51.88
CA ARG A 209 6.56 39.59 -52.16
C ARG A 209 8.01 39.44 -51.68
N SER A 210 8.22 38.81 -50.52
CA SER A 210 9.54 38.47 -50.00
C SER A 210 10.27 37.45 -50.87
N LYS A 211 9.55 36.45 -51.39
CA LYS A 211 10.07 35.47 -52.34
C LYS A 211 10.52 36.13 -53.66
N ALA A 212 9.68 37.00 -54.25
CA ALA A 212 10.01 37.71 -55.48
C ALA A 212 11.24 38.64 -55.34
N GLN A 213 11.41 39.27 -54.17
CA GLN A 213 12.63 40.02 -53.83
C GLN A 213 13.84 39.08 -53.75
N SER A 214 13.72 37.95 -53.02
CA SER A 214 14.80 36.97 -52.85
C SER A 214 15.28 36.38 -54.18
N GLU A 215 14.36 36.10 -55.10
CA GLU A 215 14.68 35.59 -56.45
C GLU A 215 15.44 36.65 -57.28
N SER A 216 15.10 37.94 -57.12
CA SER A 216 15.79 39.06 -57.78
C SER A 216 17.20 39.30 -57.22
N GLU A 217 17.38 39.19 -55.90
CA GLU A 217 18.68 39.32 -55.24
C GLU A 217 19.63 38.15 -55.60
N ALA A 218 19.10 36.92 -55.68
CA ALA A 218 19.87 35.74 -56.08
C ALA A 218 20.36 35.79 -57.55
N GLU A 219 19.71 36.56 -58.43
CA GLU A 219 20.19 36.79 -59.79
C GLU A 219 21.33 37.85 -59.83
N ALA A 220 21.21 38.90 -59.02
CA ALA A 220 22.26 39.91 -58.89
C ALA A 220 23.57 39.32 -58.31
N ASP A 221 23.49 38.43 -57.33
CA ASP A 221 24.68 37.80 -56.72
C ASP A 221 25.37 36.77 -57.63
N LYS A 222 24.64 36.10 -58.53
CA LYS A 222 25.25 35.27 -59.59
C LYS A 222 26.16 36.10 -60.49
N ALA A 223 25.72 37.30 -60.88
CA ALA A 223 26.52 38.21 -61.71
C ALA A 223 27.79 38.69 -60.96
N ARG A 224 27.68 39.00 -59.67
CA ARG A 224 28.84 39.36 -58.82
C ARG A 224 29.84 38.20 -58.68
N SER A 225 29.36 36.97 -58.47
CA SER A 225 30.20 35.77 -58.35
C SER A 225 31.06 35.51 -59.59
N LEU A 226 30.52 35.76 -60.78
CA LEU A 226 31.25 35.63 -62.04
C LEU A 226 32.38 36.68 -62.18
N ALA A 227 32.13 37.93 -61.76
CA ALA A 227 33.13 38.99 -61.77
C ALA A 227 34.31 38.70 -60.82
N VAL A 228 34.02 38.25 -59.58
CA VAL A 228 35.05 37.92 -58.60
C VAL A 228 35.94 36.76 -59.07
N LYS A 229 35.35 35.71 -59.66
CA LYS A 229 36.12 34.58 -60.23
C LYS A 229 37.14 35.01 -61.29
N ALA A 230 36.81 36.01 -62.10
CA ALA A 230 37.73 36.55 -63.11
C ALA A 230 38.88 37.35 -62.47
N GLN A 231 38.65 38.04 -61.35
CA GLN A 231 39.72 38.76 -60.63
C GLN A 231 40.70 37.80 -59.94
N GLU A 232 40.19 36.78 -59.24
CA GLU A 232 41.03 35.78 -58.55
C GLU A 232 41.97 35.01 -59.50
N GLN A 233 41.53 34.74 -60.74
CA GLN A 233 42.37 34.12 -61.77
C GLN A 233 43.56 35.01 -62.20
N VAL A 234 43.40 36.33 -62.18
CA VAL A 234 44.49 37.28 -62.49
C VAL A 234 45.47 37.39 -61.32
N VAL A 235 44.99 37.26 -60.07
CA VAL A 235 45.86 37.21 -58.88
C VAL A 235 46.67 35.92 -58.85
N THR A 236 46.04 34.75 -59.05
CA THR A 236 46.75 33.45 -59.01
C THR A 236 47.89 33.38 -60.02
N VAL A 237 47.67 33.78 -61.28
CA VAL A 237 48.74 33.81 -62.31
C VAL A 237 49.90 34.74 -61.91
N ARG A 238 49.61 35.85 -61.23
CA ARG A 238 50.62 36.81 -60.75
C ARG A 238 51.44 36.27 -59.57
N GLU A 239 50.84 35.43 -58.73
CA GLU A 239 51.53 34.82 -57.58
C GLU A 239 52.29 33.54 -57.95
N THR A 240 51.82 32.74 -58.91
CA THR A 240 52.61 31.61 -59.43
C THR A 240 53.90 32.06 -60.11
N GLU A 241 53.85 33.16 -60.89
CA GLU A 241 55.03 33.77 -61.53
C GLU A 241 56.03 34.38 -60.54
N LYS A 242 55.57 34.76 -59.34
CA LYS A 242 56.46 35.12 -58.22
C LYS A 242 57.09 33.89 -57.59
N ALA A 243 56.26 32.93 -57.19
CA ALA A 243 56.70 31.74 -56.47
C ALA A 243 57.73 30.94 -57.27
N GLU A 244 57.53 30.75 -58.58
CA GLU A 244 58.47 30.01 -59.42
C GLU A 244 59.81 30.76 -59.60
N ARG A 245 59.81 32.10 -59.53
CA ARG A 245 61.03 32.93 -59.55
C ARG A 245 61.76 32.93 -58.21
N GLU A 246 61.03 33.00 -57.10
CA GLU A 246 61.60 32.94 -55.74
C GLU A 246 62.23 31.55 -55.49
N LYS A 247 61.54 30.47 -55.90
CA LYS A 247 62.04 29.09 -55.95
C LYS A 247 63.32 28.91 -56.80
N GLN A 248 63.44 29.62 -57.93
CA GLN A 248 64.68 29.62 -58.73
C GLN A 248 65.84 30.32 -58.00
N ILE A 249 65.57 31.42 -57.29
CA ILE A 249 66.58 32.12 -56.47
C ILE A 249 67.02 31.21 -55.30
N GLU A 250 66.06 30.59 -54.61
CA GLU A 250 66.31 29.69 -53.49
C GLU A 250 67.12 28.44 -53.90
N LEU A 251 66.86 27.88 -55.09
CA LEU A 251 67.69 26.81 -55.68
C LEU A 251 69.14 27.26 -55.94
N ILE A 252 69.34 28.50 -56.40
CA ILE A 252 70.68 29.05 -56.65
C ILE A 252 71.43 29.32 -55.33
N GLU A 253 70.73 29.81 -54.30
CA GLU A 253 71.34 30.00 -52.97
C GLU A 253 71.62 28.67 -52.28
N ALA A 254 70.74 27.67 -52.40
CA ALA A 254 70.96 26.32 -51.90
C ALA A 254 72.17 25.65 -52.58
N ALA A 255 72.31 25.78 -53.91
CA ALA A 255 73.48 25.29 -54.63
C ALA A 255 74.77 25.97 -54.16
N LYS A 256 74.75 27.29 -53.99
CA LYS A 256 75.89 28.10 -53.52
C LYS A 256 76.25 27.85 -52.06
N ALA A 257 75.28 27.45 -51.24
CA ALA A 257 75.50 26.98 -49.87
C ALA A 257 76.11 25.57 -49.86
N ALA A 258 75.57 24.64 -50.66
CA ALA A 258 76.10 23.28 -50.80
C ALA A 258 77.54 23.28 -51.34
N GLU A 259 77.87 24.13 -52.31
CA GLU A 259 79.22 24.27 -52.85
C GLU A 259 80.21 24.83 -51.79
N ARG A 260 79.77 25.80 -50.98
CA ARG A 260 80.56 26.31 -49.84
C ARG A 260 80.77 25.26 -48.75
N GLU A 261 79.75 24.49 -48.42
CA GLU A 261 79.85 23.46 -47.39
C GLU A 261 80.66 22.25 -47.89
N ALA A 262 80.56 21.89 -49.18
CA ALA A 262 81.42 20.91 -49.83
C ALA A 262 82.90 21.35 -49.79
N ILE A 263 83.20 22.61 -50.10
CA ILE A 263 84.57 23.17 -49.97
C ILE A 263 85.02 23.17 -48.50
N ARG A 264 84.14 23.50 -47.55
CA ARG A 264 84.49 23.45 -46.11
C ARG A 264 84.79 22.02 -45.66
N ILE A 265 84.01 21.04 -46.11
CA ILE A 265 84.20 19.61 -45.80
C ILE A 265 85.44 19.04 -46.49
N THR A 266 85.74 19.39 -47.74
CA THR A 266 86.98 18.91 -48.40
C THR A 266 88.23 19.53 -47.79
N VAL A 267 88.23 20.83 -47.47
CA VAL A 267 89.36 21.47 -46.78
C VAL A 267 89.52 20.96 -45.35
N ALA A 268 88.43 20.69 -44.62
CA ALA A 268 88.49 20.02 -43.32
C ALA A 268 89.04 18.59 -43.45
N ALA A 269 88.55 17.80 -44.41
CA ALA A 269 89.03 16.44 -44.65
C ALA A 269 90.50 16.39 -45.12
N GLU A 270 90.97 17.38 -45.89
CA GLU A 270 92.40 17.51 -46.20
C GLU A 270 93.24 17.93 -44.99
N ALA A 271 92.71 18.79 -44.11
CA ALA A 271 93.38 19.18 -42.87
C ALA A 271 93.46 18.00 -41.89
N ASP A 272 92.37 17.25 -41.69
CA ASP A 272 92.33 16.04 -40.88
C ASP A 272 93.20 14.92 -41.49
N LYS A 273 93.21 14.76 -42.81
CA LYS A 273 94.10 13.81 -43.50
C LYS A 273 95.57 14.18 -43.32
N LYS A 274 95.93 15.46 -43.33
CA LYS A 274 97.30 15.93 -43.00
C LYS A 274 97.60 15.72 -41.53
N ALA A 275 96.74 16.15 -40.60
CA ALA A 275 96.93 15.94 -39.17
C ALA A 275 97.00 14.44 -38.78
N ALA A 276 96.32 13.56 -39.52
CA ALA A 276 96.43 12.10 -39.38
C ALA A 276 97.71 11.55 -40.01
N HIS A 277 98.16 12.09 -41.15
CA HIS A 277 99.46 11.76 -41.75
C HIS A 277 100.61 12.16 -40.83
N ASP A 278 100.62 13.40 -40.35
CA ASP A 278 101.64 13.95 -39.46
C ASP A 278 101.68 13.19 -38.12
N LYS A 279 100.52 12.74 -37.60
CA LYS A 279 100.47 11.81 -36.45
C LYS A 279 100.97 10.41 -36.79
N ALA A 280 100.67 9.88 -37.98
CA ALA A 280 101.15 8.57 -38.40
C ALA A 280 102.67 8.57 -38.68
N GLU A 281 103.22 9.67 -39.20
CA GLU A 281 104.65 9.89 -39.35
C GLU A 281 105.32 10.12 -38.00
N ALA A 282 104.74 10.90 -37.08
CA ALA A 282 105.25 11.02 -35.72
C ALA A 282 105.30 9.67 -34.99
N VAL A 283 104.25 8.84 -35.08
CA VAL A 283 104.23 7.48 -34.51
C VAL A 283 105.24 6.56 -35.21
N ARG A 284 105.36 6.63 -36.55
CA ARG A 284 106.41 5.89 -37.28
C ARG A 284 107.81 6.32 -36.89
N GLN A 285 108.05 7.61 -36.66
CA GLN A 285 109.37 8.16 -36.39
C GLN A 285 109.78 7.97 -34.92
N VAL A 286 108.82 7.90 -33.99
CA VAL A 286 109.05 7.34 -32.65
C VAL A 286 109.38 5.84 -32.76
N ALA A 287 108.58 5.04 -33.47
CA ALA A 287 108.84 3.61 -33.61
C ALA A 287 110.14 3.26 -34.36
N GLN A 288 110.57 4.09 -35.33
CA GLN A 288 111.90 3.99 -35.94
C GLN A 288 112.98 4.48 -34.98
N GLY A 289 112.76 5.55 -34.21
CA GLY A 289 113.68 5.97 -33.16
C GLY A 289 113.93 4.89 -32.12
N ASP A 290 112.88 4.19 -31.68
CA ASP A 290 112.97 3.05 -30.77
C ASP A 290 113.67 1.85 -31.42
N SER A 291 113.28 1.47 -32.65
CA SER A 291 113.91 0.36 -33.38
C SER A 291 115.38 0.61 -33.72
N ASP A 292 115.74 1.82 -34.12
CA ASP A 292 117.13 2.20 -34.43
C ASP A 292 117.94 2.41 -33.14
N ALA A 293 117.31 2.78 -32.02
CA ALA A 293 117.93 2.74 -30.69
C ALA A 293 118.11 1.30 -30.16
N GLU A 294 117.25 0.35 -30.51
CA GLU A 294 117.48 -1.08 -30.25
C GLU A 294 118.60 -1.64 -31.13
N LYS A 295 118.65 -1.30 -32.43
CA LYS A 295 119.77 -1.65 -33.31
C LYS A 295 121.09 -1.08 -32.81
N LEU A 296 121.15 0.20 -32.47
CA LEU A 296 122.36 0.82 -31.91
C LEU A 296 122.78 0.22 -30.56
N ARG A 297 121.84 -0.29 -29.75
CA ARG A 297 122.16 -1.08 -28.55
C ARG A 297 122.67 -2.48 -28.89
N ALA A 298 122.12 -3.13 -29.91
CA ALA A 298 122.58 -4.43 -30.40
C ALA A 298 123.98 -4.33 -31.04
N GLU A 299 124.20 -3.38 -31.96
CA GLU A 299 125.51 -3.09 -32.56
C GLU A 299 126.54 -2.67 -31.50
N ALA A 300 126.15 -1.88 -30.49
CA ALA A 300 127.04 -1.56 -29.36
C ALA A 300 127.32 -2.77 -28.45
N ALA A 301 126.42 -3.75 -28.37
CA ALA A 301 126.67 -5.02 -27.69
C ALA A 301 127.59 -5.91 -28.52
N ASP A 302 127.35 -6.06 -29.82
CA ASP A 302 128.19 -6.83 -30.74
C ASP A 302 129.62 -6.27 -30.80
N VAL A 303 129.80 -4.94 -30.84
CA VAL A 303 131.12 -4.31 -30.77
C VAL A 303 131.80 -4.53 -29.41
N ARG A 304 131.04 -4.52 -28.30
CA ARG A 304 131.59 -4.84 -26.97
C ARG A 304 132.04 -6.30 -26.90
N TYR A 305 131.18 -7.24 -27.31
CA TYR A 305 131.51 -8.66 -27.33
C TYR A 305 132.63 -8.98 -28.32
N ALA A 306 132.75 -8.26 -29.45
CA ALA A 306 133.89 -8.39 -30.36
C ALA A 306 135.21 -7.91 -29.73
N VAL A 307 135.18 -6.84 -28.94
CA VAL A 307 136.37 -6.35 -28.20
C VAL A 307 136.72 -7.27 -27.02
N GLU A 308 135.75 -7.82 -26.29
CA GLU A 308 136.00 -8.86 -25.27
C GLU A 308 136.48 -10.18 -25.90
N ALA A 309 135.96 -10.56 -27.07
CA ALA A 309 136.43 -11.72 -27.83
C ALA A 309 137.85 -11.54 -28.36
N GLU A 310 138.22 -10.34 -28.82
CA GLU A 310 139.62 -10.03 -29.15
C GLU A 310 140.52 -10.05 -27.91
N GLY A 311 140.07 -9.48 -26.78
CA GLY A 311 140.83 -9.45 -25.53
C GLY A 311 141.12 -10.84 -25.00
N THR A 312 140.10 -11.71 -24.96
CA THR A 312 140.25 -13.12 -24.57
C THR A 312 141.06 -13.92 -25.59
N ARG A 313 140.92 -13.65 -26.90
CA ARG A 313 141.82 -14.25 -27.91
C ARG A 313 143.28 -13.90 -27.66
N LYS A 314 143.59 -12.64 -27.37
CA LYS A 314 144.96 -12.16 -27.14
C LYS A 314 145.55 -12.72 -25.83
N GLN A 315 144.71 -12.99 -24.82
CA GLN A 315 145.11 -13.77 -23.64
C GLN A 315 145.43 -15.22 -24.03
N HIS A 316 144.54 -15.90 -24.77
CA HIS A 316 144.79 -17.28 -25.19
C HIS A 316 145.93 -17.44 -26.20
N GLU A 317 146.24 -16.45 -27.04
CA GLU A 317 147.45 -16.46 -27.88
C GLU A 317 148.73 -16.29 -27.03
N ALA A 318 148.66 -15.55 -25.91
CA ALA A 318 149.75 -15.50 -24.94
C ALA A 318 149.89 -16.83 -24.17
N ASP A 319 148.78 -17.46 -23.76
CA ASP A 319 148.77 -18.79 -23.12
C ASP A 319 149.37 -19.86 -24.05
N ASN A 320 149.01 -19.84 -25.33
CA ASN A 320 149.55 -20.76 -26.35
C ASN A 320 151.00 -20.48 -26.76
N LEU A 321 151.60 -19.37 -26.30
CA LEU A 321 153.02 -19.06 -26.49
C LEU A 321 153.92 -19.62 -25.37
N LEU A 322 153.36 -20.22 -24.31
CA LEU A 322 154.16 -20.97 -23.34
C LEU A 322 154.76 -22.22 -24.00
N SER A 323 156.05 -22.46 -23.76
CA SER A 323 156.72 -23.64 -24.31
C SER A 323 156.21 -24.93 -23.67
N THR A 324 156.29 -26.03 -24.42
CA THR A 324 155.83 -27.37 -23.99
C THR A 324 156.45 -27.83 -22.66
N GLU A 325 157.65 -27.37 -22.33
CA GLU A 325 158.32 -27.65 -21.05
C GLU A 325 157.65 -26.93 -19.86
N GLN A 326 157.13 -25.72 -20.05
CA GLN A 326 156.36 -25.01 -19.03
C GLN A 326 154.97 -25.64 -18.83
N ILE A 327 154.33 -26.08 -19.91
CA ILE A 327 153.09 -26.87 -19.83
C ILE A 327 153.36 -28.18 -19.07
N ALA A 328 154.45 -28.89 -19.36
CA ALA A 328 154.85 -30.09 -18.63
C ALA A 328 155.15 -29.81 -17.13
N MET A 329 155.64 -28.62 -16.78
CA MET A 329 155.82 -28.20 -15.38
C MET A 329 154.47 -27.93 -14.69
N GLN A 330 153.54 -27.24 -15.35
CA GLN A 330 152.19 -27.00 -14.82
C GLN A 330 151.41 -28.32 -14.65
N VAL A 331 151.48 -29.23 -15.62
CA VAL A 331 150.89 -30.58 -15.54
C VAL A 331 151.49 -31.36 -14.36
N LYS A 332 152.82 -31.31 -14.14
CA LYS A 332 153.44 -31.91 -12.94
C LYS A 332 152.95 -31.29 -11.64
N LEU A 333 152.79 -29.97 -11.56
CA LEU A 333 152.23 -29.29 -10.39
C LEU A 333 150.77 -29.69 -10.12
N ALA A 334 149.94 -29.75 -11.16
CA ALA A 334 148.54 -30.20 -11.05
C ALA A 334 148.43 -31.68 -10.61
N ILE A 335 149.34 -32.55 -11.10
CA ILE A 335 149.43 -33.95 -10.67
C ILE A 335 149.87 -34.06 -9.21
N ILE A 336 150.89 -33.32 -8.78
CA ILE A 336 151.38 -33.35 -7.38
C ILE A 336 150.29 -32.87 -6.41
N ASN A 337 149.61 -31.76 -6.72
CA ASN A 337 148.59 -31.19 -5.84
C ASN A 337 147.34 -32.07 -5.70
N ASN A 338 147.01 -32.89 -6.71
CA ASN A 338 145.90 -33.84 -6.65
C ASN A 338 146.33 -35.27 -6.25
N LEU A 339 147.62 -35.54 -6.09
CA LEU A 339 148.13 -36.90 -5.83
C LEU A 339 147.62 -37.47 -4.51
N SER A 340 147.46 -36.63 -3.49
CA SER A 340 146.88 -36.98 -2.19
C SER A 340 145.47 -37.53 -2.34
N ALA A 341 144.58 -36.79 -3.01
CA ALA A 341 143.19 -37.19 -3.25
C ALA A 341 143.08 -38.45 -4.14
N ILE A 342 144.00 -38.63 -5.09
CA ILE A 342 144.06 -39.83 -5.94
C ILE A 342 144.45 -41.06 -5.12
N VAL A 343 145.48 -40.97 -4.27
CA VAL A 343 145.90 -42.09 -3.41
C VAL A 343 144.84 -42.42 -2.36
N GLU A 344 144.19 -41.40 -1.76
CA GLU A 344 143.12 -41.58 -0.78
C GLU A 344 141.90 -42.31 -1.36
N GLN A 345 141.52 -42.02 -2.61
CA GLN A 345 140.44 -42.75 -3.29
C GLN A 345 140.88 -44.12 -3.83
N ALA A 346 142.16 -44.34 -4.12
CA ALA A 346 142.67 -45.60 -4.68
C ALA A 346 142.78 -46.76 -3.68
N VAL A 347 142.83 -46.49 -2.36
CA VAL A 347 142.95 -47.53 -1.32
C VAL A 347 141.59 -48.02 -0.81
N LYS A 348 140.55 -47.18 -0.83
CA LYS A 348 139.17 -47.53 -0.41
C LYS A 348 138.61 -48.84 -1.01
N PRO A 349 138.92 -49.24 -2.26
CA PRO A 349 138.46 -50.53 -2.79
C PRO A 349 139.02 -51.76 -2.06
N ILE A 350 140.18 -51.67 -1.40
CA ILE A 350 140.76 -52.79 -0.64
C ILE A 350 140.06 -52.97 0.71
N GLU A 351 139.58 -51.89 1.33
CA GLU A 351 138.74 -51.97 2.54
C GLU A 351 137.35 -52.60 2.30
N ASN A 352 136.96 -52.81 1.03
CA ASN A 352 135.62 -53.23 0.65
C ASN A 352 135.57 -54.56 -0.14
N ILE A 353 136.67 -55.32 -0.21
CA ILE A 353 136.72 -56.63 -0.90
C ILE A 353 137.38 -57.69 -0.01
N ASP A 354 136.62 -58.21 0.94
CA ASP A 354 137.02 -59.33 1.82
C ASP A 354 136.84 -60.70 1.11
N GLY A 355 137.36 -60.78 -0.13
CA GLY A 355 137.30 -61.94 -1.02
C GLY A 355 136.08 -61.99 -1.95
N ILE A 356 136.26 -61.65 -3.23
CA ILE A 356 135.31 -61.97 -4.30
C ILE A 356 135.31 -63.49 -4.56
N LYS A 357 134.48 -64.16 -3.78
CA LYS A 357 134.10 -65.57 -3.90
C LYS A 357 133.08 -65.71 -5.04
N ILE A 358 133.53 -65.77 -6.30
CA ILE A 358 132.67 -66.17 -7.43
C ILE A 358 132.45 -67.69 -7.37
N VAL A 359 131.60 -68.07 -6.44
CA VAL A 359 130.63 -69.16 -6.60
C VAL A 359 129.37 -68.54 -7.22
N GLN A 360 128.51 -69.33 -7.85
CA GLN A 360 127.21 -68.85 -8.35
C GLN A 360 126.23 -68.50 -7.19
N VAL A 361 125.05 -67.93 -7.54
CA VAL A 361 123.76 -67.90 -6.80
C VAL A 361 123.36 -66.59 -6.03
N ASP A 362 122.41 -65.83 -6.62
CA ASP A 362 121.20 -65.14 -6.05
C ASP A 362 121.24 -63.83 -5.15
N GLY A 363 120.22 -62.94 -5.25
CA GLY A 363 119.75 -61.99 -4.16
C GLY A 363 119.67 -60.41 -4.27
N LEU A 364 118.44 -59.83 -4.34
CA LEU A 364 117.77 -58.72 -3.55
C LEU A 364 118.08 -57.14 -3.42
N ASN A 365 117.01 -56.30 -3.65
CA ASN A 365 116.39 -55.07 -2.97
C ASN A 365 116.84 -53.54 -2.90
N GLY A 366 115.84 -52.59 -2.80
CA GLY A 366 115.96 -51.09 -2.52
C GLY A 366 114.63 -50.21 -2.40
N PHE A 367 114.66 -48.91 -1.93
CA PHE A 367 113.52 -47.92 -1.65
C PHE A 367 114.02 -46.42 -1.42
N ALA A 368 113.33 -45.26 -1.15
CA ALA A 368 111.96 -44.57 -1.10
C ALA A 368 112.19 -42.99 -0.87
N GLY A 369 111.30 -41.95 -0.70
CA GLY A 369 109.82 -41.60 -0.72
C GLY A 369 109.46 -40.18 -0.07
N GLY A 370 108.34 -39.46 -0.36
CA GLY A 370 107.91 -38.15 0.31
C GLY A 370 106.68 -37.33 -0.27
N ALA A 371 106.05 -36.33 0.44
CA ALA A 371 104.83 -35.52 0.01
C ALA A 371 104.35 -34.25 0.86
N ASN A 372 103.27 -33.51 0.41
CA ASN A 372 102.30 -32.55 1.10
C ASN A 372 102.62 -31.01 1.27
N GLY A 373 101.74 -29.96 1.42
CA GLY A 373 100.24 -29.67 1.32
C GLY A 373 99.78 -28.24 1.84
N GLY A 374 98.51 -27.73 1.65
CA GLY A 374 98.01 -26.39 2.17
C GLY A 374 96.53 -25.88 1.84
N ILE A 375 95.99 -24.80 2.49
CA ILE A 375 94.61 -24.13 2.41
C ILE A 375 94.56 -22.71 3.13
N VAL A 376 93.55 -21.78 3.33
CA VAL A 376 92.04 -21.46 3.25
C VAL A 376 91.84 -19.87 3.36
N ASN A 377 90.74 -19.05 3.54
CA ASN A 377 89.24 -18.84 3.33
C ASN A 377 88.83 -17.44 4.00
N GLY A 378 87.73 -16.63 3.87
CA GLY A 378 86.50 -16.42 3.01
C GLY A 378 85.18 -15.92 3.74
N GLY A 379 84.44 -14.83 3.34
CA GLY A 379 83.06 -14.47 3.88
C GLY A 379 82.28 -13.13 3.53
N SER A 380 80.94 -13.22 3.34
CA SER A 380 79.83 -12.17 3.19
C SER A 380 79.78 -11.25 1.92
N GLY A 381 78.63 -10.90 1.28
CA GLY A 381 77.21 -11.35 1.40
C GLY A 381 76.14 -10.49 0.67
N SER A 382 75.24 -11.10 -0.15
CA SER A 382 74.04 -10.54 -0.84
C SER A 382 74.24 -9.57 -2.05
N GLY A 383 73.55 -9.69 -3.21
CA GLY A 383 72.64 -10.75 -3.69
C GLY A 383 71.91 -10.49 -5.04
N ARG A 384 71.78 -11.54 -5.88
CA ARG A 384 70.88 -11.75 -7.06
C ARG A 384 71.08 -10.83 -8.30
N SER A 385 71.71 -11.34 -9.38
CA SER A 385 71.12 -12.04 -10.56
C SER A 385 70.19 -11.17 -11.42
N GLY A 386 70.38 -10.96 -12.73
CA GLY A 386 71.35 -11.55 -13.68
C GLY A 386 70.71 -12.63 -14.56
N ASN A 387 70.90 -12.54 -15.90
CA ASN A 387 70.31 -13.47 -16.87
C ASN A 387 71.29 -13.76 -18.02
N LEU A 388 72.33 -14.55 -17.75
CA LEU A 388 73.42 -14.91 -18.69
C LEU A 388 73.00 -15.86 -19.84
N ALA A 389 71.71 -16.11 -20.03
CA ALA A 389 71.20 -17.05 -21.02
C ALA A 389 71.39 -16.55 -22.47
N GLU A 390 71.18 -15.25 -22.73
CA GLU A 390 71.32 -14.63 -24.06
C GLU A 390 72.76 -14.73 -24.60
N GLU A 391 73.72 -14.62 -23.69
CA GLU A 391 75.16 -14.71 -23.95
C GLU A 391 75.59 -16.14 -24.34
N VAL A 392 74.89 -17.16 -23.84
CA VAL A 392 75.08 -18.57 -24.23
C VAL A 392 74.37 -18.86 -25.57
N VAL A 393 73.15 -18.36 -25.78
CA VAL A 393 72.38 -18.57 -27.03
C VAL A 393 73.08 -17.93 -28.25
N SER A 394 73.61 -16.72 -28.09
CA SER A 394 74.38 -16.03 -29.15
C SER A 394 75.73 -16.70 -29.47
N SER A 395 76.26 -17.53 -28.56
CA SER A 395 77.39 -18.42 -28.82
C SER A 395 76.96 -19.70 -29.57
N ALA A 396 75.85 -20.32 -29.15
CA ALA A 396 75.29 -21.52 -29.78
C ALA A 396 74.87 -21.29 -31.25
N LEU A 397 74.32 -20.12 -31.60
CA LEU A 397 73.99 -19.79 -32.99
C LEU A 397 75.23 -19.74 -33.91
N LYS A 398 76.39 -19.30 -33.40
CA LYS A 398 77.65 -19.26 -34.17
C LYS A 398 78.17 -20.67 -34.45
N TYR A 399 78.00 -21.60 -33.50
CA TYR A 399 78.32 -23.01 -33.71
C TYR A 399 77.38 -23.67 -34.74
N ARG A 400 76.08 -23.38 -34.66
CA ARG A 400 75.08 -23.85 -35.63
C ARG A 400 75.33 -23.36 -37.07
N ALA A 401 75.98 -22.21 -37.26
CA ALA A 401 76.34 -21.69 -38.57
C ALA A 401 77.44 -22.49 -39.32
N GLN A 402 78.17 -23.37 -38.63
CA GLN A 402 79.22 -24.22 -39.24
C GLN A 402 78.84 -25.71 -39.35
N ALA A 403 77.62 -26.08 -38.92
CA ALA A 403 77.13 -27.47 -38.92
C ALA A 403 77.30 -28.26 -40.24
N PRO A 404 77.13 -27.68 -41.46
CA PRO A 404 77.22 -28.44 -42.72
C PRO A 404 78.57 -29.13 -43.00
N LEU A 405 79.65 -28.70 -42.34
CA LEU A 405 80.98 -29.31 -42.46
C LEU A 405 81.26 -30.38 -41.40
N LEU A 406 80.45 -30.45 -40.34
CA LEU A 406 80.61 -31.44 -39.27
C LEU A 406 79.65 -32.63 -39.46
N ASP A 407 78.42 -32.37 -39.94
CA ASP A 407 77.45 -33.41 -40.29
C ASP A 407 77.94 -34.31 -41.43
N SER A 408 78.72 -33.78 -42.39
CA SER A 408 79.29 -34.58 -43.48
C SER A 408 80.29 -35.63 -42.95
N LEU A 409 81.23 -35.20 -42.10
CA LEU A 409 82.22 -36.07 -41.46
C LEU A 409 81.57 -37.09 -40.53
N MET A 410 80.59 -36.69 -39.70
CA MET A 410 79.88 -37.61 -38.81
C MET A 410 79.09 -38.68 -39.57
N LYS A 411 78.50 -38.31 -40.71
CA LYS A 411 77.75 -39.22 -41.59
C LYS A 411 78.66 -40.18 -42.37
N GLU A 412 79.89 -39.78 -42.68
CA GLU A 412 80.91 -40.63 -43.32
C GLU A 412 81.50 -41.67 -42.35
N VAL A 413 81.49 -41.40 -41.04
CA VAL A 413 81.91 -42.33 -39.96
C VAL A 413 80.74 -43.23 -39.48
N GLY A 414 79.55 -43.12 -40.09
CA GLY A 414 78.45 -44.07 -39.91
C GLY A 414 77.62 -43.92 -38.64
N ILE A 415 77.75 -42.80 -37.91
CA ILE A 415 76.90 -42.49 -36.75
C ILE A 415 75.94 -41.36 -37.13
N SER A 416 74.70 -41.74 -37.44
CA SER A 416 73.60 -40.79 -37.66
C SER A 416 73.36 -39.95 -36.41
N GLY A 417 73.36 -38.63 -36.52
CA GLY A 417 72.98 -37.69 -35.46
C GLY A 417 71.49 -37.66 -35.12
N ASP A 418 70.77 -38.78 -35.35
CA ASP A 418 69.34 -38.93 -35.10
C ASP A 418 69.09 -40.06 -34.09
N SER A 419 68.46 -39.69 -32.98
CA SER A 419 68.10 -40.50 -31.81
C SER A 419 69.24 -41.14 -30.99
N LEU A 420 69.40 -40.69 -29.74
CA LEU A 420 69.94 -41.52 -28.65
C LEU A 420 68.81 -42.19 -27.82
N SER A 421 67.57 -41.71 -27.95
CA SER A 421 66.37 -42.33 -27.36
C SER A 421 65.85 -43.53 -28.17
N GLY A 422 66.44 -43.84 -29.32
CA GLY A 422 66.16 -45.06 -30.09
C GLY A 422 66.57 -46.35 -29.38
N LEU A 423 67.25 -46.27 -28.23
CA LEU A 423 67.76 -47.41 -27.46
C LEU A 423 66.86 -47.90 -26.31
N THR A 424 65.83 -47.16 -25.87
CA THR A 424 65.16 -47.45 -24.58
C THR A 424 63.63 -47.28 -24.52
N GLY A 425 62.97 -46.68 -25.53
CA GLY A 425 61.56 -46.24 -25.42
C GLY A 425 60.46 -47.25 -25.78
N ALA A 426 60.79 -48.45 -26.26
CA ALA A 426 59.87 -49.34 -26.99
C ALA A 426 58.86 -50.14 -26.13
N LEU A 427 58.21 -49.51 -25.14
CA LEU A 427 57.40 -50.25 -24.13
C LEU A 427 56.10 -49.59 -23.60
N SER A 428 55.76 -48.34 -23.97
CA SER A 428 54.69 -47.57 -23.27
C SER A 428 53.51 -47.09 -24.13
N SER A 429 53.20 -47.78 -25.22
CA SER A 429 52.06 -47.46 -26.09
C SER A 429 50.71 -47.98 -25.54
N GLN A 430 50.04 -47.23 -24.66
CA GLN A 430 48.67 -47.52 -24.19
C GLN A 430 47.99 -46.27 -23.57
N ILE A 431 46.66 -46.13 -23.76
CA ILE A 431 45.71 -45.24 -23.02
C ILE A 431 45.88 -43.72 -23.36
N GLU A 432 45.08 -43.13 -24.28
CA GLU A 432 43.75 -42.48 -24.11
C GLU A 432 43.83 -41.05 -23.48
N THR A 433 43.51 -39.91 -24.13
CA THR A 433 42.29 -39.31 -24.78
C THR A 433 41.39 -38.42 -23.87
N LEU A 434 40.81 -37.35 -24.45
CA LEU A 434 39.71 -36.43 -23.97
C LEU A 434 40.07 -35.17 -23.12
N GLY A 435 39.37 -34.02 -23.36
CA GLY A 435 39.28 -32.88 -22.40
C GLY A 435 39.04 -31.45 -23.00
N ASP A 436 37.87 -30.82 -22.71
CA ASP A 436 37.32 -29.58 -23.34
C ASP A 436 36.42 -28.77 -22.34
N GLY A 437 35.97 -27.50 -22.49
CA GLY A 437 36.20 -26.39 -23.44
C GLY A 437 35.18 -25.20 -23.30
N GLU A 438 35.55 -23.95 -23.67
CA GLU A 438 34.69 -22.76 -24.00
C GLU A 438 33.67 -22.16 -22.95
N ASN A 439 32.68 -21.25 -23.23
CA ASN A 439 32.61 -19.85 -23.80
C ASN A 439 31.09 -19.39 -23.98
N GLY A 440 30.55 -18.15 -23.92
CA GLY A 440 30.87 -16.84 -23.30
C GLY A 440 29.96 -15.61 -23.69
N SER A 441 29.59 -14.71 -22.73
CA SER A 441 29.25 -13.25 -22.85
C SER A 441 27.87 -12.63 -23.33
N THR A 442 27.36 -11.62 -22.55
CA THR A 442 26.68 -10.30 -22.88
C THR A 442 25.26 -10.04 -23.52
N ASN A 443 24.36 -9.37 -22.75
CA ASN A 443 23.77 -7.99 -22.88
C ASN A 443 22.77 -7.51 -24.03
N GLY A 444 21.71 -6.71 -23.72
CA GLY A 444 20.83 -6.01 -24.71
C GLY A 444 19.56 -5.24 -24.19
N ARG A 445 19.08 -4.17 -24.88
CA ARG A 445 18.00 -3.19 -24.45
C ARG A 445 16.65 -3.28 -25.23
N GLY A 446 15.56 -2.66 -24.72
CA GLY A 446 14.27 -2.43 -25.45
C GLY A 446 13.30 -1.39 -24.78
N PHE A 447 12.26 -0.91 -25.48
CA PHE A 447 11.37 0.21 -25.05
C PHE A 447 9.86 0.04 -25.46
N HIS A 448 8.97 0.76 -24.73
CA HIS A 448 7.72 1.44 -25.17
C HIS A 448 6.29 0.79 -25.22
N LYS A 449 5.35 1.53 -24.59
CA LYS A 449 3.92 1.85 -24.93
C LYS A 449 2.76 0.90 -24.58
N ASP A 450 1.72 1.52 -23.98
CA ASP A 450 0.34 1.08 -23.78
C ASP A 450 -0.51 1.20 -25.08
N PRO A 451 -1.75 0.66 -25.16
CA PRO A 451 -2.93 1.43 -24.67
C PRO A 451 -4.18 0.62 -24.20
N LEU A 452 -5.26 1.34 -23.86
CA LEU A 452 -6.70 0.96 -23.78
C LEU A 452 -7.29 0.34 -22.49
N VAL A 453 -7.92 1.21 -21.69
CA VAL A 453 -9.35 1.21 -21.26
C VAL A 453 -10.12 -0.14 -21.17
N SER A 454 -10.58 -0.50 -19.96
CA SER A 454 -12.00 -0.80 -19.68
C SER A 454 -12.38 -0.90 -18.18
N GLU A 455 -13.55 -0.33 -17.86
CA GLU A 455 -14.60 -0.80 -16.92
C GLU A 455 -14.51 -0.83 -15.37
N GLU A 456 -15.66 -0.40 -14.80
CA GLU A 456 -16.39 -0.91 -13.60
C GLU A 456 -15.96 -0.57 -12.15
N LYS A 457 -16.67 0.44 -11.61
CA LYS A 457 -17.52 0.42 -10.39
C LYS A 457 -16.99 0.78 -8.98
N LYS A 458 -17.86 1.58 -8.34
CA LYS A 458 -18.10 1.77 -6.89
C LYS A 458 -17.00 2.38 -6.02
N THR A 459 -17.01 3.71 -6.03
CA THR A 459 -16.98 4.50 -4.79
C THR A 459 -18.21 4.21 -3.93
N ASP A 460 -18.03 4.07 -2.63
CA ASP A 460 -19.02 4.40 -1.58
C ASP A 460 -18.21 5.01 -0.42
N VAL A 461 -18.44 6.30 -0.11
CA VAL A 461 -17.64 7.14 0.82
C VAL A 461 -18.60 8.05 1.59
N GLU A 462 -18.27 8.32 2.87
CA GLU A 462 -19.07 9.10 3.82
C GLU A 462 -20.47 8.51 4.15
N GLY A 463 -21.08 8.79 5.29
CA GLY A 463 -20.60 9.61 6.42
C GLY A 463 -21.80 10.32 7.06
N ALA A 464 -22.26 9.83 8.20
CA ALA A 464 -23.37 10.42 8.95
C ALA A 464 -23.01 10.52 10.43
N ASP A 465 -23.09 11.73 10.96
CA ASP A 465 -22.55 12.15 12.24
C ASP A 465 -23.69 12.44 13.25
N LYS A 466 -23.37 12.35 14.54
CA LYS A 466 -24.09 12.94 15.70
C LYS A 466 -25.57 12.64 16.00
N LYS A 467 -25.83 12.70 17.32
CA LYS A 467 -27.06 13.20 17.94
C LYS A 467 -26.81 14.63 18.43
#